data_AF-A0A7W1EK28-F1
#
_entry.id   AF-A0A7W1EK28-F1
#
_cell.length_a   1.000
_cell.length_b   1.000
_cell.length_c   1.000
_cell.angle_alpha   90.00
_cell.angle_beta   90.00
_cell.angle_gamma   90.00
#
_symmetry.space_group_name_H-M   'P 1'
#
loop_
_entity.id
_entity.type
_entity.pdbx_description
1 polymer ?
#
loop_
_entity_poly.entity_id
_entity_poly.type
_entity_poly.pdbx_seq_one_letter_code
_entity_poly.pdbx_strand_id
1 'polypeptide(L)'
;DSTATRTTIYSYYSPPLEKIVYFTNLKSNNHYCETILRAIGKGSMYSGIEATKNYWQKKGLDVSELFMVDGSGLSRANTVTTNFQASLLSSIYKDSVFYKTFNNSLPIAGKSGSMSNIGKGKLIENNMRAKTGYINRARGYCGYVKSKSGKDLAFSVLFNNYSCSAKEAKVKIEKFLIELGEL
;
A
#
# COMPACT_ATOMS: atom_id res chain seq x y z
N ASP A 1 13.10 44.41 -9.77
CA ASP A 1 11.65 44.50 -9.96
C ASP A 1 10.89 43.26 -9.51
N SER A 2 10.52 43.21 -8.23
CA SER A 2 9.69 42.16 -7.61
C SER A 2 8.27 42.64 -7.26
N THR A 3 7.88 43.81 -7.77
CA THR A 3 6.66 44.55 -7.38
C THR A 3 5.52 44.45 -8.40
N ALA A 4 5.70 43.77 -9.54
CA ALA A 4 4.65 43.63 -10.54
C ALA A 4 3.54 42.69 -10.05
N THR A 5 2.28 43.19 -10.03
CA THR A 5 1.10 42.40 -9.70
C THR A 5 0.93 41.27 -10.72
N ARG A 6 1.01 40.03 -10.25
CA ARG A 6 0.81 38.84 -11.11
C ARG A 6 -0.68 38.58 -11.26
N THR A 7 -1.15 38.44 -12.50
CA THR A 7 -2.53 38.04 -12.80
C THR A 7 -2.55 36.57 -13.22
N THR A 8 -3.35 35.74 -12.55
CA THR A 8 -3.56 34.35 -12.93
C THR A 8 -4.37 34.30 -14.22
N ILE A 9 -3.75 33.83 -15.30
CA ILE A 9 -4.42 33.71 -16.62
C ILE A 9 -5.24 32.43 -16.75
N TYR A 10 -4.83 31.36 -16.06
CA TYR A 10 -5.47 30.05 -16.14
C TYR A 10 -5.05 29.19 -14.94
N SER A 11 -5.98 28.39 -14.44
CA SER A 11 -5.75 27.37 -13.41
C SER A 11 -6.21 26.02 -13.95
N TYR A 12 -5.37 25.00 -13.78
CA TYR A 12 -5.72 23.61 -14.09
C TYR A 12 -5.62 22.77 -12.82
N TYR A 13 -6.67 22.00 -12.54
CA TYR A 13 -6.73 21.14 -11.36
C TYR A 13 -6.45 19.69 -11.73
N SER A 14 -5.72 19.00 -10.87
CA SER A 14 -5.54 17.55 -10.97
C SER A 14 -6.87 16.82 -10.73
N PRO A 15 -6.94 15.52 -11.08
CA PRO A 15 -7.95 14.65 -10.49
C PRO A 15 -7.92 14.70 -8.95
N PRO A 16 -9.03 14.35 -8.28
CA PRO A 16 -9.07 14.27 -6.82
C PRO A 16 -8.11 13.20 -6.30
N LEU A 17 -7.63 13.38 -5.06
CA LEU A 17 -6.64 12.51 -4.43
C LEU A 17 -7.05 11.04 -4.43
N GLU A 18 -8.34 10.73 -4.25
CA GLU A 18 -8.86 9.36 -4.30
C GLU A 18 -8.56 8.65 -5.63
N LYS A 19 -8.65 9.35 -6.77
CA LYS A 19 -8.35 8.79 -8.09
C LYS A 19 -6.84 8.61 -8.25
N ILE A 20 -6.06 9.56 -7.75
CA ILE A 20 -4.59 9.44 -7.76
C ILE A 20 -4.18 8.21 -6.96
N VAL A 21 -4.67 8.04 -5.73
CA VAL A 21 -4.40 6.88 -4.86
C VAL A 21 -4.88 5.58 -5.49
N TYR A 22 -6.06 5.57 -6.13
CA TYR A 22 -6.54 4.41 -6.88
C TYR A 22 -5.52 3.95 -7.93
N PHE A 23 -5.04 4.85 -8.79
CA PHE A 23 -4.04 4.49 -9.79
C PHE A 23 -2.67 4.17 -9.19
N THR A 24 -2.26 4.86 -8.12
CA THR A 24 -1.03 4.55 -7.38
C THR A 24 -1.02 3.10 -6.92
N ASN A 25 -2.09 2.66 -6.25
CA ASN A 25 -2.18 1.31 -5.71
C ASN A 25 -2.41 0.25 -6.79
N LEU A 26 -3.29 0.53 -7.76
CA LEU A 26 -3.62 -0.39 -8.85
C LEU A 26 -2.40 -0.71 -9.72
N LYS A 27 -1.61 0.32 -10.07
CA LYS A 27 -0.44 0.20 -10.96
C LYS A 27 0.88 0.07 -10.22
N SER A 28 0.89 0.22 -8.89
CA SER A 28 2.11 0.31 -8.09
C SER A 28 3.06 1.39 -8.60
N ASN A 29 2.54 2.59 -8.85
CA ASN A 29 3.29 3.67 -9.49
C ASN A 29 4.22 4.39 -8.49
N ASN A 30 5.52 4.10 -8.56
CA ASN A 30 6.52 4.69 -7.67
C ASN A 30 6.55 6.22 -7.74
N HIS A 31 6.44 6.81 -8.94
CA HIS A 31 6.47 8.25 -9.11
C HIS A 31 5.30 8.94 -8.39
N TYR A 32 4.13 8.32 -8.39
CA TYR A 32 2.98 8.84 -7.64
C TYR A 32 3.20 8.71 -6.13
N CYS A 33 3.78 7.62 -5.64
CA CYS A 33 4.13 7.48 -4.23
C CYS A 33 5.07 8.60 -3.77
N GLU A 34 6.15 8.87 -4.52
CA GLU A 34 7.10 9.94 -4.16
C GLU A 34 6.45 11.33 -4.23
N THR A 35 5.57 11.55 -5.20
CA THR A 35 4.86 12.84 -5.36
C THR A 35 3.87 13.07 -4.23
N ILE A 36 3.11 12.03 -3.83
CA ILE A 36 2.19 12.10 -2.69
C ILE A 36 2.96 12.37 -1.40
N LEU A 37 4.08 11.65 -1.17
CA LEU A 37 4.92 11.85 0.01
C LEU A 37 5.46 13.29 0.07
N ARG A 38 5.94 13.83 -1.06
CA ARG A 38 6.38 15.22 -1.15
C ARG A 38 5.24 16.20 -0.94
N ALA A 39 4.04 15.93 -1.48
CA ALA A 39 2.88 16.80 -1.25
C ALA A 39 2.53 16.91 0.24
N ILE A 40 2.56 15.77 0.96
CA ILE A 40 2.41 15.74 2.43
C ILE A 40 3.50 16.60 3.10
N GLY A 41 4.74 16.50 2.61
CA GLY A 41 5.88 17.28 3.10
C GLY A 41 6.03 18.68 2.51
N LYS A 42 5.00 19.25 1.87
CA LYS A 42 5.04 20.58 1.23
C LYS A 42 6.22 20.75 0.24
N GLY A 43 6.50 19.71 -0.54
CA GLY A 43 7.58 19.60 -1.53
C GLY A 43 8.81 18.83 -1.04
N SER A 44 8.98 18.67 0.27
CA SER A 44 10.14 17.99 0.87
C SER A 44 9.84 16.51 1.14
N MET A 45 10.74 15.63 0.69
CA MET A 45 10.64 14.19 0.98
C MET A 45 10.85 13.91 2.48
N TYR A 46 11.87 14.53 3.09
CA TYR A 46 12.16 14.38 4.51
C TYR A 46 10.97 14.81 5.37
N SER A 47 10.41 16.00 5.09
CA SER A 47 9.24 16.49 5.82
C SER A 47 8.00 15.62 5.59
N GLY A 48 7.88 14.99 4.41
CA GLY A 48 6.83 14.03 4.10
C GLY A 48 6.93 12.76 4.93
N ILE A 49 8.15 12.23 5.10
CA ILE A 49 8.43 11.06 5.94
C ILE A 49 8.10 11.37 7.40
N GLU A 50 8.61 12.49 7.93
CA GLU A 50 8.35 12.91 9.30
C GLU A 50 6.85 13.14 9.55
N ALA A 51 6.15 13.81 8.64
CA ALA A 51 4.70 14.00 8.74
C ALA A 51 3.94 12.67 8.70
N THR A 52 4.36 11.71 7.87
CA THR A 52 3.76 10.37 7.79
C THR A 52 3.94 9.60 9.09
N LYS A 53 5.16 9.61 9.66
CA LYS A 53 5.45 8.97 10.95
C LYS A 53 4.64 9.62 12.07
N ASN A 54 4.67 10.94 12.17
CA ASN A 54 3.93 11.68 13.18
C ASN A 54 2.41 11.42 13.11
N TYR A 55 1.85 11.29 11.90
CA TYR A 55 0.45 10.94 11.73
C TYR A 55 0.11 9.58 12.35
N TRP A 56 0.88 8.54 12.04
CA TRP A 56 0.64 7.19 12.56
C TRP A 56 0.95 7.05 14.05
N GLN A 57 1.98 7.73 14.54
CA GLN A 57 2.30 7.78 15.96
C GLN A 57 1.14 8.39 16.77
N LYS A 58 0.54 9.49 16.28
CA LYS A 58 -0.66 10.10 16.90
C LYS A 58 -1.90 9.18 16.87
N LYS A 59 -1.94 8.23 15.94
CA LYS A 59 -2.96 7.18 15.86
C LYS A 59 -2.64 5.95 16.74
N GLY A 60 -1.56 6.03 17.54
CA GLY A 60 -1.18 4.99 18.51
C GLY A 60 -0.35 3.85 17.94
N LEU A 61 0.20 3.99 16.72
CA LEU A 61 1.09 2.99 16.15
C LEU A 61 2.55 3.23 16.60
N ASP A 62 3.27 2.15 16.87
CA ASP A 62 4.70 2.21 17.16
C ASP A 62 5.50 2.42 15.87
N VAL A 63 5.88 3.67 15.61
CA VAL A 63 6.65 4.05 14.41
C VAL A 63 8.13 3.66 14.48
N SER A 64 8.61 3.06 15.59
CA SER A 64 9.92 2.43 15.63
C SER A 64 9.99 1.18 14.73
N GLU A 65 8.83 0.56 14.46
CA GLU A 65 8.68 -0.55 13.52
C GLU A 65 8.69 -0.12 12.04
N LEU A 66 8.87 1.18 11.76
CA LEU A 66 8.85 1.75 10.41
C LEU A 66 10.09 2.63 10.17
N PHE A 67 10.89 2.25 9.17
CA PHE A 67 11.96 3.07 8.62
C PHE A 67 11.71 3.34 7.15
N MET A 68 11.55 4.62 6.81
CA MET A 68 11.28 5.09 5.45
C MET A 68 12.47 5.90 4.95
N VAL A 69 12.90 5.58 3.72
CA VAL A 69 13.83 6.37 2.92
C VAL A 69 13.11 7.01 1.73
N ASP A 70 12.04 6.37 1.25
CA ASP A 70 11.22 6.85 0.13
C ASP A 70 9.73 6.51 0.34
N GLY A 71 8.87 7.00 -0.55
CA GLY A 71 7.43 6.73 -0.48
C GLY A 71 6.99 5.45 -1.20
N SER A 72 7.80 4.98 -2.16
CA SER A 72 7.44 3.88 -3.05
C SER A 72 7.82 2.49 -2.53
N GLY A 73 8.76 2.40 -1.59
CA GLY A 73 9.32 1.13 -1.14
C GLY A 73 10.40 0.57 -2.09
N LEU A 74 10.93 1.36 -3.01
CA LEU A 74 11.96 0.92 -3.96
C LEU A 74 13.34 0.82 -3.29
N SER A 75 13.64 1.71 -2.36
CA SER A 75 14.86 1.68 -1.58
C SER A 75 14.92 0.43 -0.72
N ARG A 76 16.04 -0.30 -0.81
CA ARG A 76 16.35 -1.47 0.03
C ARG A 76 16.55 -1.13 1.50
N ALA A 77 16.80 0.15 1.79
CA ALA A 77 16.98 0.61 3.17
C ALA A 77 15.64 0.76 3.89
N ASN A 78 14.50 0.80 3.18
CA ASN A 78 13.19 0.78 3.83
C ASN A 78 13.02 -0.51 4.65
N THR A 79 12.54 -0.38 5.88
CA THR A 79 12.15 -1.52 6.71
C THR A 79 10.79 -1.26 7.34
N VAL A 80 10.00 -2.32 7.45
CA VAL A 80 8.70 -2.29 8.12
C VAL A 80 8.38 -3.68 8.64
N THR A 81 7.78 -3.77 9.82
CA THR A 81 7.30 -5.04 10.36
C THR A 81 5.93 -5.41 9.76
N THR A 82 5.59 -6.69 9.76
CA THR A 82 4.23 -7.14 9.43
C THR A 82 3.21 -6.66 10.47
N ASN A 83 3.63 -6.52 11.74
CA ASN A 83 2.82 -5.99 12.83
C ASN A 83 2.37 -4.55 12.57
N PHE A 84 3.29 -3.67 12.18
CA PHE A 84 2.99 -2.28 11.83
C PHE A 84 1.99 -2.21 10.67
N GLN A 85 2.24 -2.96 9.60
CA GLN A 85 1.35 -2.96 8.42
C GLN A 85 -0.05 -3.49 8.74
N ALA A 86 -0.16 -4.59 9.49
CA ALA A 86 -1.45 -5.13 9.90
C ALA A 86 -2.19 -4.19 10.87
N SER A 87 -1.48 -3.55 11.80
CA SER A 87 -2.03 -2.55 12.72
C SER A 87 -2.52 -1.30 11.98
N LEU A 88 -1.76 -0.82 11.00
CA LEU A 88 -2.15 0.28 10.13
C LEU A 88 -3.41 -0.05 9.34
N LEU A 89 -3.46 -1.23 8.71
CA LEU A 89 -4.64 -1.67 7.97
C LEU A 89 -5.85 -1.84 8.88
N SER A 90 -5.67 -2.35 10.10
CA SER A 90 -6.73 -2.42 11.12
C SER A 90 -7.22 -1.05 11.56
N SER A 91 -6.32 -0.07 11.69
CA SER A 91 -6.66 1.33 11.99
C SER A 91 -7.49 1.96 10.86
N ILE A 92 -7.09 1.75 9.59
CA ILE A 92 -7.86 2.20 8.42
C ILE A 92 -9.23 1.50 8.36
N TYR A 93 -9.31 0.20 8.65
CA TYR A 93 -10.57 -0.57 8.63
C TYR A 93 -11.62 0.01 9.57
N LYS A 94 -11.18 0.52 10.73
CA LYS A 94 -12.05 1.16 11.73
C LYS A 94 -12.42 2.61 11.38
N ASP A 95 -11.74 3.22 10.40
CA ASP A 95 -12.01 4.58 9.95
C ASP A 95 -13.09 4.58 8.86
N SER A 96 -14.32 4.90 9.26
CA SER A 96 -15.49 4.88 8.37
C SER A 96 -15.39 5.90 7.22
N VAL A 97 -14.54 6.93 7.34
CA VAL A 97 -14.34 7.94 6.31
C VAL A 97 -13.40 7.40 5.22
N PHE A 98 -12.29 6.78 5.63
CA PHE A 98 -11.24 6.40 4.67
C PHE A 98 -11.30 4.95 4.20
N TYR A 99 -11.89 4.03 4.99
CA TYR A 99 -11.85 2.59 4.69
C TYR A 99 -12.34 2.26 3.28
N LYS A 100 -13.54 2.72 2.91
CA LYS A 100 -14.16 2.39 1.62
C LYS A 100 -13.28 2.84 0.45
N THR A 101 -12.80 4.08 0.49
CA THR A 101 -11.95 4.64 -0.58
C THR A 101 -10.60 3.94 -0.65
N PHE A 102 -9.96 3.69 0.49
CA PHE A 102 -8.68 2.98 0.54
C PHE A 102 -8.82 1.53 0.06
N ASN A 103 -9.79 0.77 0.56
CA ASN A 103 -10.00 -0.62 0.17
C ASN A 103 -10.32 -0.74 -1.34
N ASN A 104 -11.09 0.21 -1.88
CA ASN A 104 -11.41 0.25 -3.32
C ASN A 104 -10.19 0.57 -4.20
N SER A 105 -9.16 1.21 -3.65
CA SER A 105 -7.90 1.48 -4.38
C SER A 105 -7.01 0.23 -4.52
N LEU A 106 -7.21 -0.79 -3.70
CA LEU A 106 -6.36 -1.97 -3.69
C LEU A 106 -6.71 -2.93 -4.85
N PRO A 107 -5.69 -3.52 -5.52
CA PRO A 107 -5.89 -4.60 -6.48
C PRO A 107 -6.68 -5.77 -5.92
N ILE A 108 -7.54 -6.38 -6.74
CA ILE A 108 -8.43 -7.49 -6.38
C ILE A 108 -7.83 -8.80 -6.92
N ALA A 109 -7.73 -9.82 -6.07
CA ALA A 109 -7.32 -11.18 -6.44
C ALA A 109 -8.16 -11.73 -7.60
N GLY A 110 -7.47 -12.24 -8.61
CA GLY A 110 -8.03 -12.81 -9.83
C GLY A 110 -8.58 -11.80 -10.83
N LYS A 111 -8.61 -10.49 -10.52
CA LYS A 111 -9.28 -9.48 -11.37
C LYS A 111 -8.42 -8.32 -11.82
N SER A 112 -7.65 -7.68 -10.93
CA SER A 112 -7.08 -6.38 -11.25
C SER A 112 -5.65 -6.18 -10.76
N GLY A 113 -4.95 -5.26 -11.41
CA GLY A 113 -3.58 -4.87 -11.06
C GLY A 113 -2.63 -6.05 -10.95
N SER A 114 -1.73 -5.97 -9.98
CA SER A 114 -0.74 -7.01 -9.66
C SER A 114 -1.33 -8.27 -9.01
N MET A 115 -2.61 -8.24 -8.62
CA MET A 115 -3.35 -9.38 -8.06
C MET A 115 -4.17 -10.15 -9.12
N SER A 116 -4.20 -9.67 -10.37
CA SER A 116 -5.02 -10.22 -11.47
C SER A 116 -4.79 -11.70 -11.78
N ASN A 117 -3.61 -12.24 -11.46
CA ASN A 117 -3.26 -13.65 -11.67
C ASN A 117 -2.99 -14.40 -10.36
N ILE A 118 -3.58 -13.96 -9.24
CA ILE A 118 -3.47 -14.59 -7.93
C ILE A 118 -4.83 -15.15 -7.52
N GLY A 119 -4.89 -16.42 -7.12
CA GLY A 119 -6.03 -17.00 -6.44
C GLY A 119 -7.25 -17.30 -7.33
N LYS A 120 -7.08 -17.40 -8.65
CA LYS A 120 -8.18 -17.73 -9.58
C LYS A 120 -8.80 -19.09 -9.25
N GLY A 121 -10.12 -19.16 -9.22
CA GLY A 121 -10.89 -20.35 -8.86
C GLY A 121 -10.79 -20.75 -7.39
N LYS A 122 -10.33 -19.85 -6.52
CA LYS A 122 -10.20 -20.07 -5.06
C LYS A 122 -11.05 -19.08 -4.29
N LEU A 123 -11.28 -19.34 -3.00
CA LEU A 123 -12.07 -18.48 -2.11
C LEU A 123 -11.58 -17.02 -2.09
N ILE A 124 -10.29 -16.79 -2.31
CA ILE A 124 -9.71 -15.45 -2.32
C ILE A 124 -10.01 -14.65 -3.60
N GLU A 125 -10.44 -15.28 -4.71
CA GLU A 125 -10.84 -14.57 -5.93
C GLU A 125 -12.03 -13.63 -5.63
N ASN A 126 -11.98 -12.38 -6.13
CA ASN A 126 -12.96 -11.31 -5.83
C ASN A 126 -13.07 -10.89 -4.36
N ASN A 127 -12.44 -11.62 -3.44
CA ASN A 127 -12.62 -11.48 -2.01
C ASN A 127 -11.39 -10.81 -1.37
N MET A 128 -10.19 -11.21 -1.76
CA MET A 128 -8.94 -10.60 -1.28
C MET A 128 -8.59 -9.35 -2.08
N ARG A 129 -8.32 -8.27 -1.35
CA ARG A 129 -7.82 -6.99 -1.87
C ARG A 129 -6.48 -6.69 -1.23
N ALA A 130 -5.42 -6.56 -2.03
CA ALA A 130 -4.07 -6.43 -1.47
C ALA A 130 -3.15 -5.58 -2.33
N LYS A 131 -2.30 -4.80 -1.65
CA LYS A 131 -1.12 -4.22 -2.27
C LYS A 131 -0.01 -5.26 -2.33
N THR A 132 0.67 -5.33 -3.47
CA THR A 132 1.82 -6.20 -3.68
C THR A 132 3.13 -5.40 -3.62
N GLY A 133 4.20 -6.01 -3.15
CA GLY A 133 5.57 -5.50 -3.23
C GLY A 133 6.51 -6.54 -3.83
N TYR A 134 7.42 -6.10 -4.69
CA TYR A 134 8.48 -6.96 -5.23
C TYR A 134 9.71 -6.15 -5.58
N ILE A 135 10.84 -6.52 -4.99
CA ILE A 135 12.19 -6.18 -5.43
C ILE A 135 13.01 -7.47 -5.40
N ASN A 136 14.20 -7.49 -6.01
CA ASN A 136 14.99 -8.73 -6.05
C ASN A 136 15.22 -9.28 -4.63
N ARG A 137 14.82 -10.54 -4.41
CA ARG A 137 14.86 -11.28 -3.14
C ARG A 137 13.94 -10.76 -2.02
N ALA A 138 13.00 -9.86 -2.30
CA ALA A 138 11.97 -9.46 -1.34
C ALA A 138 10.59 -9.39 -1.99
N ARG A 139 9.59 -10.01 -1.38
CA ARG A 139 8.21 -10.02 -1.87
C ARG A 139 7.24 -9.87 -0.70
N GLY A 140 6.21 -9.07 -0.88
CA GLY A 140 5.25 -8.79 0.17
C GLY A 140 3.83 -8.60 -0.34
N TYR A 141 2.87 -8.88 0.54
CA TYR A 141 1.44 -8.67 0.31
C TYR A 141 0.80 -8.17 1.59
N CYS A 142 0.02 -7.10 1.52
CA CYS A 142 -0.78 -6.64 2.65
C CYS A 142 -2.12 -6.09 2.17
N GLY A 143 -3.16 -6.26 2.98
CA GLY A 143 -4.50 -5.84 2.64
C GLY A 143 -5.57 -6.54 3.46
N TYR A 144 -6.71 -6.79 2.83
CA TYR A 144 -7.89 -7.37 3.47
C TYR A 144 -8.39 -8.62 2.74
N VAL A 145 -8.97 -9.55 3.50
CA VAL A 145 -9.70 -10.70 2.98
C VAL A 145 -10.83 -11.05 3.94
N LYS A 146 -12.01 -11.42 3.42
CA LYS A 146 -13.04 -12.06 4.24
C LYS A 146 -12.75 -13.55 4.29
N SER A 147 -12.47 -14.06 5.47
CA SER A 147 -12.10 -15.45 5.66
C SER A 147 -13.32 -16.37 5.48
N LYS A 148 -13.11 -17.68 5.36
CA LYS A 148 -14.19 -18.68 5.19
C LYS A 148 -15.16 -18.68 6.36
N SER A 149 -14.65 -18.44 7.57
CA SER A 149 -15.47 -18.27 8.77
C SER A 149 -16.26 -16.95 8.81
N GLY A 150 -16.14 -16.09 7.79
CA GLY A 150 -16.87 -14.84 7.62
C GLY A 150 -16.21 -13.63 8.28
N LYS A 151 -15.04 -13.81 8.89
CA LYS A 151 -14.29 -12.74 9.58
C LYS A 151 -13.52 -11.89 8.58
N ASP A 152 -13.57 -10.58 8.74
CA ASP A 152 -12.71 -9.67 7.98
C ASP A 152 -11.31 -9.64 8.61
N LEU A 153 -10.30 -10.01 7.82
CA LEU A 153 -8.91 -10.07 8.24
C LEU A 153 -8.12 -8.95 7.56
N ALA A 154 -7.41 -8.14 8.37
CA ALA A 154 -6.30 -7.33 7.89
C ALA A 154 -5.02 -8.16 8.00
N PHE A 155 -4.23 -8.23 6.92
CA PHE A 155 -3.04 -9.08 6.89
C PHE A 155 -1.82 -8.36 6.31
N SER A 156 -0.65 -8.84 6.70
CA SER A 156 0.63 -8.50 6.08
C SER A 156 1.54 -9.72 6.09
N VAL A 157 2.13 -10.03 4.94
CA VAL A 157 3.16 -11.06 4.78
C VAL A 157 4.35 -10.47 4.03
N LEU A 158 5.55 -10.69 4.56
CA LEU A 158 6.81 -10.22 4.00
C LEU A 158 7.80 -11.37 3.94
N PHE A 159 8.35 -11.63 2.76
CA PHE A 159 9.31 -12.68 2.50
C PHE A 159 10.61 -12.06 1.98
N ASN A 160 11.65 -12.11 2.80
CA ASN A 160 12.96 -11.55 2.47
C ASN A 160 14.00 -12.66 2.31
N ASN A 161 14.98 -12.43 1.44
CA ASN A 161 16.15 -13.27 1.24
C ASN A 161 15.83 -14.74 0.90
N TYR A 162 14.70 -15.00 0.24
CA TYR A 162 14.37 -16.35 -0.21
C TYR A 162 15.42 -16.89 -1.19
N SER A 163 15.66 -18.20 -1.14
CA SER A 163 16.73 -18.88 -1.89
C SER A 163 16.30 -19.41 -3.27
N CYS A 164 14.99 -19.48 -3.53
CA CYS A 164 14.44 -19.95 -4.80
C CYS A 164 14.26 -18.81 -5.83
N SER A 165 13.86 -19.16 -7.06
CA SER A 165 13.54 -18.16 -8.08
C SER A 165 12.33 -17.31 -7.69
N ALA A 166 12.23 -16.10 -8.24
CA ALA A 166 11.07 -15.22 -8.00
C ALA A 166 9.74 -15.86 -8.43
N LYS A 167 9.76 -16.73 -9.45
CA LYS A 167 8.59 -17.46 -9.93
C LYS A 167 8.15 -18.51 -8.91
N GLU A 168 9.07 -19.31 -8.40
CA GLU A 168 8.78 -20.32 -7.36
C GLU A 168 8.30 -19.68 -6.07
N ALA A 169 8.94 -18.59 -5.63
CA ALA A 169 8.50 -17.83 -4.47
C ALA A 169 7.06 -17.35 -4.64
N LYS A 170 6.72 -16.79 -5.80
CA LYS A 170 5.35 -16.33 -6.10
C LYS A 170 4.33 -17.47 -5.96
N VAL A 171 4.61 -18.66 -6.50
CA VAL A 171 3.71 -19.82 -6.42
C VAL A 171 3.52 -20.28 -4.97
N LYS A 172 4.59 -20.34 -4.18
CA LYS A 172 4.51 -20.73 -2.76
C LYS A 172 3.72 -19.71 -1.93
N ILE A 173 3.93 -18.42 -2.19
CA ILE A 173 3.22 -17.34 -1.47
C ILE A 173 1.74 -17.31 -1.88
N GLU A 174 1.42 -17.56 -3.15
CA GLU A 174 0.03 -17.69 -3.57
C GLU A 174 -0.70 -18.81 -2.82
N LYS A 175 -0.08 -19.98 -2.63
CA LYS A 175 -0.64 -21.04 -1.79
C LYS A 175 -0.89 -20.55 -0.36
N PHE A 176 0.08 -19.86 0.24
CA PHE A 176 -0.08 -19.28 1.57
C PHE A 176 -1.28 -18.30 1.64
N LEU A 177 -1.44 -17.42 0.65
CA LEU A 177 -2.55 -16.47 0.60
C LEU A 177 -3.91 -17.17 0.44
N ILE A 178 -3.96 -18.29 -0.29
CA ILE A 178 -5.17 -19.11 -0.40
C ILE A 178 -5.54 -19.68 0.97
N GLU A 179 -4.59 -20.32 1.66
CA GLU A 179 -4.82 -20.88 3.01
C GLU A 179 -5.22 -19.80 4.02
N LEU A 180 -4.65 -18.60 3.93
CA LEU A 180 -5.05 -17.46 4.75
C LEU A 180 -6.54 -17.11 4.58
N GLY A 181 -7.07 -17.23 3.36
CA GLY A 181 -8.49 -17.02 3.09
C GLY A 181 -9.38 -18.12 3.67
N GLU A 182 -8.86 -19.33 3.87
CA GLU A 182 -9.61 -20.48 4.39
C GLU A 182 -9.76 -20.48 5.92
N LEU A 183 -9.12 -19.55 6.64
CA LEU A 183 -9.33 -19.31 8.09
C LEU A 183 -10.79 -18.94 8.44
#